data_AF-A0A0M2V4K0-F1
#
_entry.id   AF-A0A0M2V4K0-F1
#
_cell.length_a   1.000
_cell.length_b   1.000
_cell.length_c   1.000
_cell.angle_alpha   90.00
_cell.angle_beta   90.00
_cell.angle_gamma   90.00
#
_symmetry.space_group_name_H-M   'P 1'
#
loop_
_entity.id
_entity.type
_entity.pdbx_description
1 polymer ?
#
loop_
_entity_poly.entity_id
_entity_poly.type
_entity_poly.pdbx_seq_one_letter_code
_entity_poly.pdbx_strand_id
1 'polypeptide(L)'
;MIKSILFTVGVFALLPALLQADTVLTEQNLSRLEAALPKLAKIKQDDVSALHNVRLQRHCDWPRHANEVRAQQQGKSYLAEVDKILAEHQLTPPLFVELTAKGSWPLLQTLQPALAITRQTLPFLPQTQRQQAQQLLAQTDNMTQVVQSCLTDADNAALRQHQQRLINLAGKLPGSIMPNPAELLATPE
;
A
#
# COMPACT_ATOMS: atom_id res chain seq x y z
N MET A 1 -31.27 -56.37 36.88
CA MET A 1 -31.31 -55.92 35.47
C MET A 1 -30.58 -54.60 35.38
N ILE A 2 -29.37 -54.63 34.82
CA ILE A 2 -28.46 -53.48 34.67
C ILE A 2 -28.83 -52.78 33.36
N LYS A 3 -29.22 -51.49 33.43
CA LYS A 3 -29.63 -50.71 32.26
C LYS A 3 -28.44 -49.97 31.68
N SER A 4 -28.22 -50.18 30.40
CA SER A 4 -27.05 -49.83 29.61
C SER A 4 -26.72 -48.33 29.59
N ILE A 5 -25.42 -48.09 29.69
CA ILE A 5 -24.69 -46.85 29.37
C ILE A 5 -24.81 -46.61 27.86
N LEU A 6 -25.32 -45.44 27.44
CA LEU A 6 -25.13 -44.95 26.08
C LEU A 6 -24.11 -43.83 26.12
N PHE A 7 -22.96 -44.15 25.52
CA PHE A 7 -21.81 -43.29 25.28
C PHE A 7 -22.20 -42.12 24.37
N THR A 8 -22.17 -40.91 24.91
CA THR A 8 -22.14 -39.67 24.13
C THR A 8 -20.73 -39.47 23.58
N VAL A 9 -20.43 -40.03 22.40
CA VAL A 9 -19.21 -39.67 21.66
C VAL A 9 -19.57 -38.54 20.70
N GLY A 10 -19.59 -37.32 21.22
CA GLY A 10 -19.53 -36.12 20.40
C GLY A 10 -18.13 -36.02 19.80
N VAL A 11 -17.98 -36.44 18.55
CA VAL A 11 -16.78 -36.19 17.75
C VAL A 11 -16.72 -34.68 17.51
N PHE A 12 -16.02 -33.97 18.38
CA PHE A 12 -15.51 -32.63 18.08
C PHE A 12 -14.52 -32.78 16.92
N ALA A 13 -15.00 -32.50 15.70
CA ALA A 13 -14.13 -32.28 14.57
C ALA A 13 -13.29 -31.02 14.85
N LEU A 14 -12.09 -31.23 15.40
CA LEU A 14 -11.02 -30.25 15.38
C LEU A 14 -10.60 -30.10 13.91
N LEU A 15 -11.30 -29.23 13.18
CA LEU A 15 -10.76 -28.64 11.97
C LEU A 15 -9.42 -28.02 12.37
N PRO A 16 -8.29 -28.40 11.75
CA PRO A 16 -7.08 -27.65 11.94
C PRO A 16 -7.38 -26.27 11.37
N ALA A 17 -7.54 -25.29 12.25
CA ALA A 17 -7.38 -23.89 11.89
C ALA A 17 -5.96 -23.81 11.35
N LEU A 18 -5.83 -23.93 10.03
CA LEU A 18 -4.66 -23.42 9.32
C LEU A 18 -4.55 -22.00 9.83
N LEU A 19 -3.49 -21.74 10.61
CA LEU A 19 -2.99 -20.40 10.90
C LEU A 19 -2.65 -19.77 9.56
N GLN A 20 -3.68 -19.34 8.82
CA GLN A 20 -3.50 -18.42 7.73
C GLN A 20 -3.01 -17.15 8.40
N ALA A 21 -1.77 -16.75 8.11
CA ALA A 21 -1.35 -15.41 8.41
C ALA A 21 -2.45 -14.48 7.87
N ASP A 22 -3.15 -13.77 8.74
CA ASP A 22 -4.25 -12.90 8.36
C ASP A 22 -3.69 -11.81 7.45
N THR A 23 -3.87 -11.95 6.14
CA THR A 23 -3.56 -10.89 5.21
C THR A 23 -4.55 -9.75 5.43
N VAL A 24 -4.06 -8.52 5.42
CA VAL A 24 -4.97 -7.36 5.44
C VAL A 24 -5.73 -7.19 4.14
N LEU A 25 -5.28 -7.80 3.03
CA LEU A 25 -5.84 -7.67 1.68
C LEU A 25 -7.15 -8.48 1.49
N THR A 26 -8.07 -8.34 2.44
CA THR A 26 -9.39 -8.97 2.39
C THR A 26 -10.37 -8.13 1.57
N GLU A 27 -11.40 -8.78 1.04
CA GLU A 27 -12.53 -8.12 0.37
C GLU A 27 -13.12 -6.96 1.19
N GLN A 28 -13.28 -7.17 2.50
CA GLN A 28 -13.83 -6.15 3.41
C GLN A 28 -12.90 -4.93 3.51
N ASN A 29 -11.60 -5.16 3.71
CA ASN A 29 -10.65 -4.07 3.88
C ASN A 29 -10.40 -3.30 2.58
N LEU A 30 -10.36 -4.00 1.44
CA LEU A 30 -10.29 -3.35 0.12
C LEU A 30 -11.53 -2.50 -0.16
N SER A 31 -12.72 -2.97 0.22
CA SER A 31 -13.97 -2.21 0.07
C SER A 31 -14.01 -0.97 0.96
N ARG A 32 -13.49 -1.08 2.20
CA ARG A 32 -13.32 0.08 3.11
C ARG A 32 -12.37 1.11 2.52
N LEU A 33 -11.24 0.67 1.97
CA LEU A 33 -10.28 1.54 1.30
C LEU A 33 -10.92 2.24 0.09
N GLU A 34 -11.58 1.48 -0.78
CA GLU A 34 -12.33 2.01 -1.95
C GLU A 34 -13.32 3.10 -1.58
N ALA A 35 -14.08 2.90 -0.51
CA ALA A 35 -15.06 3.85 -0.02
C ALA A 35 -14.42 5.12 0.57
N ALA A 36 -13.24 5.00 1.18
CA ALA A 36 -12.52 6.15 1.77
C ALA A 36 -11.84 7.02 0.70
N LEU A 37 -11.39 6.42 -0.41
CA LEU A 37 -10.55 7.10 -1.41
C LEU A 37 -11.15 8.39 -2.00
N PRO A 38 -12.44 8.48 -2.35
CA PRO A 38 -13.00 9.72 -2.87
C PRO A 38 -12.92 10.90 -1.89
N LYS A 39 -13.00 10.64 -0.58
CA LYS A 39 -12.86 11.69 0.44
C LYS A 39 -11.38 12.03 0.67
N LEU A 40 -10.51 11.02 0.74
CA LEU A 40 -9.05 11.22 0.86
C LEU A 40 -8.48 11.99 -0.34
N ALA A 41 -9.02 11.77 -1.54
CA ALA A 41 -8.63 12.48 -2.76
C ALA A 41 -9.05 13.95 -2.76
N LYS A 42 -10.06 14.35 -1.98
CA LYS A 42 -10.45 15.77 -1.84
C LYS A 42 -9.48 16.55 -0.96
N ILE A 43 -8.93 15.91 0.06
CA ILE A 43 -7.82 16.48 0.85
C ILE A 43 -6.60 16.77 -0.04
N LYS A 44 -6.36 15.92 -1.05
CA LYS A 44 -5.21 15.95 -1.97
C LYS A 44 -5.15 17.19 -2.87
N GLN A 45 -6.23 17.96 -3.04
CA GLN A 45 -6.27 19.06 -4.01
C GLN A 45 -5.34 20.24 -3.65
N ASP A 46 -4.89 20.35 -2.38
CA ASP A 46 -4.19 21.54 -1.89
C ASP A 46 -2.66 21.39 -1.70
N ASP A 47 -2.08 20.18 -1.67
CA ASP A 47 -0.63 19.98 -1.52
C ASP A 47 -0.16 18.62 -2.07
N VAL A 48 -0.01 18.53 -3.39
CA VAL A 48 0.40 17.32 -4.11
C VAL A 48 1.82 16.87 -3.75
N SER A 49 2.68 17.78 -3.29
CA SER A 49 4.10 17.53 -3.02
C SER A 49 4.35 16.76 -1.71
N ALA A 50 3.48 16.92 -0.72
CA ALA A 50 3.67 16.36 0.61
C ALA A 50 3.61 14.82 0.65
N LEU A 51 2.81 14.21 -0.23
CA LEU A 51 2.59 12.76 -0.25
C LEU A 51 3.63 11.99 -1.08
N HIS A 52 4.23 12.61 -2.09
CA HIS A 52 5.35 12.01 -2.83
C HIS A 52 6.61 11.84 -1.99
N ASN A 53 6.68 12.47 -0.81
CA ASN A 53 7.86 12.41 0.05
C ASN A 53 7.73 11.43 1.22
N VAL A 54 6.62 10.68 1.30
CA VAL A 54 6.46 9.65 2.33
C VAL A 54 7.40 8.48 2.03
N ARG A 55 8.31 8.21 2.95
CA ARG A 55 9.29 7.12 2.87
C ARG A 55 8.96 6.04 3.88
N LEU A 56 8.91 4.80 3.41
CA LEU A 56 8.81 3.62 4.27
C LEU A 56 10.21 3.17 4.69
N GLN A 57 10.37 2.79 5.95
CA GLN A 57 11.62 2.24 6.49
C GLN A 57 11.73 0.72 6.29
N ARG A 58 12.93 0.15 6.40
CA ARG A 58 13.18 -1.29 6.21
C ARG A 58 12.77 -2.14 7.42
N HIS A 59 11.48 -2.23 7.72
CA HIS A 59 10.89 -3.15 8.69
C HIS A 59 9.43 -3.46 8.35
N CYS A 60 8.84 -4.47 9.00
CA CYS A 60 7.44 -4.88 8.80
C CYS A 60 6.51 -4.55 9.97
N ASP A 61 6.97 -3.72 10.91
CA ASP A 61 6.15 -3.15 11.98
C ASP A 61 5.26 -2.02 11.41
N TRP A 62 4.02 -2.37 11.04
CA TRP A 62 3.05 -1.44 10.46
C TRP A 62 2.54 -0.36 11.44
N PRO A 63 2.29 -0.66 12.73
CA PRO A 63 2.07 0.37 13.74
C PRO A 63 3.19 1.41 13.79
N ARG A 64 4.45 0.94 13.73
CA ARG A 64 5.61 1.84 13.65
C ARG A 64 5.63 2.64 12.34
N HIS A 65 5.37 2.01 11.19
CA HIS A 65 5.26 2.74 9.91
C HIS A 65 4.21 3.84 9.97
N ALA A 66 3.04 3.60 10.55
CA ALA A 66 2.01 4.63 10.68
C ALA A 66 2.49 5.84 11.49
N ASN A 67 3.22 5.62 12.58
CA ASN A 67 3.81 6.70 13.37
C ASN A 67 4.91 7.44 12.60
N GLU A 68 5.78 6.73 11.88
CA GLU A 68 6.85 7.31 11.09
C GLU A 68 6.32 8.13 9.90
N VAL A 69 5.31 7.63 9.20
CA VAL A 69 4.62 8.36 8.13
C VAL A 69 3.94 9.61 8.70
N ARG A 70 3.28 9.51 9.85
CA ARG A 70 2.65 10.66 10.51
C ARG A 70 3.68 11.71 10.93
N ALA A 71 4.82 11.30 11.45
CA ALA A 71 5.91 12.19 11.84
C ALA A 71 6.48 12.96 10.64
N GLN A 72 6.59 12.32 9.47
CA GLN A 72 7.00 12.99 8.21
C GLN A 72 6.03 14.08 7.75
N GLN A 73 4.79 14.05 8.22
CA GLN A 73 3.73 14.98 7.86
C GLN A 73 3.36 15.93 9.02
N GLN A 74 4.16 15.97 10.08
CA GLN A 74 3.86 16.76 11.27
C GLN A 74 3.68 18.24 10.93
N GLY A 75 2.68 18.87 11.54
CA GLY A 75 2.36 20.28 11.31
C GLY A 75 1.43 20.54 10.13
N LYS A 76 1.05 19.51 9.37
CA LYS A 76 0.06 19.63 8.29
C LYS A 76 -1.36 19.63 8.87
N SER A 77 -2.13 20.67 8.54
CA SER A 77 -3.51 20.88 9.03
C SER A 77 -4.48 19.76 8.60
N TYR A 78 -4.22 19.10 7.47
CA TYR A 78 -5.09 18.06 6.94
C TYR A 78 -5.05 16.73 7.70
N LEU A 79 -4.07 16.50 8.58
CA LEU A 79 -3.93 15.21 9.26
C LEU A 79 -5.15 14.82 10.09
N ALA A 80 -5.79 15.80 10.74
CA ALA A 80 -7.00 15.55 11.52
C ALA A 80 -8.19 15.12 10.63
N GLU A 81 -8.27 15.66 9.40
CA GLU A 81 -9.31 15.28 8.45
C GLU A 81 -9.05 13.88 7.88
N VAL A 82 -7.78 13.54 7.60
CA VAL A 82 -7.39 12.18 7.23
C VAL A 82 -7.82 11.18 8.31
N ASP A 83 -7.48 11.44 9.58
CA ASP A 83 -7.85 10.55 10.69
C ASP A 83 -9.37 10.36 10.80
N LYS A 84 -10.14 11.45 10.62
CA LYS A 84 -11.60 11.40 10.63
C LYS A 84 -12.14 10.52 9.49
N ILE A 85 -11.65 10.70 8.26
CA ILE A 85 -12.08 9.88 7.12
C ILE A 85 -11.73 8.41 7.35
N LEU A 86 -10.51 8.12 7.80
CA LEU A 86 -10.10 6.75 8.08
C LEU A 86 -11.02 6.10 9.12
N ALA A 87 -11.33 6.81 10.22
CA ALA A 87 -12.25 6.33 11.25
C ALA A 87 -13.68 6.09 10.73
N GLU A 88 -14.22 6.98 9.89
CA GLU A 88 -15.55 6.81 9.26
C GLU A 88 -15.65 5.51 8.45
N HIS A 89 -14.54 5.07 7.86
CA HIS A 89 -14.45 3.85 7.06
C HIS A 89 -13.87 2.65 7.82
N GLN A 90 -13.75 2.74 9.16
CA GLN A 90 -13.20 1.69 10.03
C GLN A 90 -11.77 1.27 9.65
N LEU A 91 -10.99 2.23 9.15
CA LEU A 91 -9.57 2.07 8.86
C LEU A 91 -8.77 2.68 10.00
N THR A 92 -7.97 1.87 10.69
CA THR A 92 -6.97 2.41 11.63
C THR A 92 -5.75 2.90 10.84
N PRO A 93 -4.95 3.85 11.35
CA PRO A 93 -3.75 4.31 10.65
C PRO A 93 -2.77 3.17 10.30
N PRO A 94 -2.48 2.20 11.19
CA PRO A 94 -1.65 1.03 10.83
C PRO A 94 -2.25 0.20 9.71
N LEU A 95 -3.56 -0.09 9.77
CA LEU A 95 -4.25 -0.86 8.74
C LEU A 95 -4.23 -0.13 7.39
N PHE A 96 -4.44 1.18 7.38
CA PHE A 96 -4.41 1.99 6.16
C PHE A 96 -3.02 1.98 5.52
N VAL A 97 -1.96 2.16 6.31
CA VAL A 97 -0.57 2.14 5.79
C VAL A 97 -0.21 0.76 5.25
N GLU A 98 -0.57 -0.31 5.95
CA GLU A 98 -0.32 -1.67 5.48
C GLU A 98 -1.10 -1.99 4.20
N LEU A 99 -2.40 -1.66 4.17
CA LEU A 99 -3.26 -1.88 3.01
C LEU A 99 -2.79 -1.12 1.78
N THR A 100 -2.37 0.14 1.94
CA THR A 100 -1.91 0.95 0.82
C THR A 100 -0.53 0.50 0.34
N ALA A 101 0.38 0.19 1.27
CA ALA A 101 1.70 -0.34 0.94
C ALA A 101 1.60 -1.68 0.19
N LYS A 102 0.94 -2.68 0.78
CA LYS A 102 0.77 -4.01 0.15
C LYS A 102 -0.11 -3.93 -1.10
N GLY A 103 -1.20 -3.17 -1.06
CA GLY A 103 -2.11 -3.01 -2.19
C GLY A 103 -1.49 -2.32 -3.41
N SER A 104 -0.45 -1.51 -3.21
CA SER A 104 0.33 -0.91 -4.31
C SER A 104 1.29 -1.87 -5.00
N TRP A 105 1.56 -3.05 -4.40
CA TRP A 105 2.54 -4.00 -4.92
C TRP A 105 2.32 -4.41 -6.38
N PRO A 106 1.09 -4.73 -6.84
CA PRO A 106 0.89 -5.09 -8.25
C PRO A 106 1.26 -3.95 -9.19
N LEU A 107 0.99 -2.69 -8.82
CA LEU A 107 1.40 -1.53 -9.60
C LEU A 107 2.93 -1.41 -9.63
N LEU A 108 3.60 -1.55 -8.48
CA LEU A 108 5.07 -1.54 -8.41
C LEU A 108 5.70 -2.59 -9.31
N GLN A 109 5.11 -3.78 -9.39
CA GLN A 109 5.55 -4.84 -10.30
C GLN A 109 5.38 -4.43 -11.77
N THR A 110 4.25 -3.81 -12.14
CA THR A 110 4.05 -3.35 -13.52
C THR A 110 4.99 -2.22 -13.95
N LEU A 111 5.53 -1.46 -13.00
CA LEU A 111 6.48 -0.38 -13.27
C LEU A 111 7.92 -0.87 -13.46
N GLN A 112 8.28 -2.06 -12.97
CA GLN A 112 9.67 -2.58 -13.04
C GLN A 112 10.29 -2.54 -14.45
N PRO A 113 9.59 -2.91 -15.55
CA PRO A 113 10.14 -2.80 -16.89
C PRO A 113 10.46 -1.36 -17.28
N ALA A 114 9.57 -0.41 -16.96
CA ALA A 114 9.78 1.01 -17.23
C ALA A 114 10.99 1.54 -16.43
N LEU A 115 11.09 1.20 -15.15
CA LEU A 115 12.22 1.58 -14.30
C LEU A 115 13.55 1.00 -14.82
N ALA A 116 13.55 -0.23 -15.32
CA ALA A 116 14.73 -0.83 -15.94
C ALA A 116 15.18 -0.06 -17.19
N ILE A 117 14.25 0.35 -18.05
CA ILE A 117 14.54 1.20 -19.20
C ILE A 117 15.07 2.57 -18.73
N THR A 118 14.43 3.19 -17.75
CA THR A 118 14.89 4.48 -17.18
C THR A 118 16.32 4.38 -16.68
N ARG A 119 16.70 3.30 -15.97
CA ARG A 119 18.09 3.08 -15.53
C ARG A 119 19.08 3.01 -16.70
N GLN A 120 18.70 2.34 -17.77
CA GLN A 120 19.54 2.20 -18.97
C GLN A 120 19.67 3.54 -19.72
N THR A 121 18.65 4.38 -19.68
CA THR A 121 18.65 5.68 -20.38
C THR A 121 19.26 6.82 -19.57
N LEU A 122 19.46 6.67 -18.26
CA LEU A 122 20.06 7.68 -17.37
C LEU A 122 21.30 8.41 -17.94
N PRO A 123 22.29 7.71 -18.57
CA PRO A 123 23.48 8.36 -19.10
C PRO A 123 23.18 9.35 -20.24
N PHE A 124 22.08 9.13 -20.96
CA PHE A 124 21.67 9.91 -22.12
C PHE A 124 20.73 11.07 -21.75
N LEU A 125 20.27 11.14 -20.50
CA LEU A 125 19.42 12.23 -20.04
C LEU A 125 20.24 13.51 -19.75
N PRO A 126 19.70 14.71 -20.02
CA PRO A 126 20.19 15.98 -19.50
C PRO A 126 20.31 15.95 -17.97
N GLN A 127 21.23 16.75 -17.41
CA GLN A 127 21.59 16.69 -15.99
C GLN A 127 20.39 16.82 -15.03
N THR A 128 19.48 17.77 -15.30
CA THR A 128 18.27 17.98 -14.49
C THR A 128 17.34 16.76 -14.52
N GLN A 129 17.07 16.23 -15.72
CA GLN A 129 16.22 15.04 -15.90
C GLN A 129 16.87 13.79 -15.30
N ARG A 130 18.21 13.67 -15.39
CA ARG A 130 18.96 12.59 -14.77
C ARG A 130 18.83 12.60 -13.25
N GLN A 131 18.91 13.76 -12.60
CA GLN A 131 18.74 13.89 -11.15
C GLN A 131 17.32 13.50 -10.73
N GLN A 132 16.29 13.98 -11.43
CA GLN A 132 14.90 13.62 -11.17
C GLN A 132 14.66 12.12 -11.36
N ALA A 133 15.15 11.54 -12.45
CA ALA A 133 15.04 10.11 -12.72
C ALA A 133 15.76 9.28 -11.65
N GLN A 134 16.94 9.71 -11.17
CA GLN A 134 17.65 9.05 -10.08
C GLN A 134 16.87 9.08 -8.77
N GLN A 135 16.24 10.20 -8.44
CA GLN A 135 15.40 10.31 -7.24
C GLN A 135 14.18 9.39 -7.32
N LEU A 136 13.49 9.38 -8.47
CA LEU A 136 12.35 8.50 -8.72
C LEU A 136 12.73 7.02 -8.61
N LEU A 137 13.87 6.64 -9.21
CA LEU A 137 14.39 5.27 -9.13
C LEU A 137 14.72 4.89 -7.68
N ALA A 138 15.46 5.73 -6.96
CA ALA A 138 15.83 5.45 -5.58
C ALA A 138 14.59 5.30 -4.66
N GLN A 139 13.58 6.14 -4.86
CA GLN A 139 12.33 6.07 -4.11
C GLN A 139 11.56 4.79 -4.43
N THR A 140 11.39 4.48 -5.72
CA THR A 140 10.61 3.33 -6.15
C THR A 140 11.29 2.02 -5.75
N ASP A 141 12.62 1.98 -5.78
CA ASP A 141 13.43 0.84 -5.35
C ASP A 141 13.35 0.61 -3.85
N ASN A 142 13.42 1.69 -3.07
CA ASN A 142 13.23 1.61 -1.64
C ASN A 142 11.83 1.06 -1.30
N MET A 143 10.77 1.60 -1.90
CA MET A 143 9.41 1.15 -1.64
C MET A 143 9.19 -0.30 -2.08
N THR A 144 9.70 -0.68 -3.26
CA THR A 144 9.66 -2.07 -3.74
C THR A 144 10.35 -3.00 -2.74
N GLN A 145 11.55 -2.65 -2.29
CA GLN A 145 12.32 -3.49 -1.37
C GLN A 145 11.62 -3.65 -0.01
N VAL A 146 11.09 -2.55 0.55
CA VAL A 146 10.38 -2.58 1.84
C VAL A 146 9.12 -3.42 1.73
N VAL A 147 8.24 -3.12 0.76
CA VAL A 147 6.96 -3.81 0.61
C VAL A 147 7.21 -5.30 0.37
N GLN A 148 8.09 -5.66 -0.57
CA GLN A 148 8.41 -7.05 -0.89
C GLN A 148 8.85 -7.84 0.34
N SER A 149 9.71 -7.25 1.18
CA SER A 149 10.22 -7.91 2.38
C SER A 149 9.15 -8.19 3.44
N CYS A 150 7.98 -7.53 3.34
CA CYS A 150 6.87 -7.64 4.27
C CYS A 150 5.66 -8.37 3.70
N LEU A 151 5.77 -8.96 2.51
CA LEU A 151 4.74 -9.80 1.93
C LEU A 151 4.85 -11.24 2.44
N THR A 152 3.77 -11.73 3.02
CA THR A 152 3.61 -13.14 3.40
C THR A 152 3.03 -13.96 2.24
N ASP A 153 2.99 -15.28 2.38
CA ASP A 153 2.33 -16.16 1.40
C ASP A 153 0.83 -15.87 1.26
N ALA A 154 0.17 -15.53 2.37
CA ALA A 154 -1.24 -15.12 2.37
C ALA A 154 -1.44 -13.81 1.60
N ASP A 155 -0.54 -12.83 1.78
CA ASP A 155 -0.56 -11.60 0.99
C ASP A 155 -0.36 -11.90 -0.50
N ASN A 156 0.61 -12.76 -0.85
CA ASN A 156 0.86 -13.14 -2.25
C ASN A 156 -0.33 -13.88 -2.89
N ALA A 157 -1.08 -14.65 -2.12
CA ALA A 157 -2.33 -15.26 -2.59
C ALA A 157 -3.41 -14.18 -2.83
N ALA A 158 -3.65 -13.29 -1.87
CA ALA A 158 -4.63 -12.22 -1.99
C ALA A 158 -4.29 -11.20 -3.09
N LEU A 159 -3.01 -10.89 -3.27
CA LEU A 159 -2.52 -10.02 -4.35
C LEU A 159 -2.85 -10.58 -5.73
N ARG A 160 -2.69 -11.89 -5.93
CA ARG A 160 -3.07 -12.58 -7.18
C ARG A 160 -4.59 -12.59 -7.36
N GLN A 161 -5.33 -12.85 -6.29
CA GLN A 161 -6.80 -12.85 -6.33
C GLN A 161 -7.39 -11.48 -6.69
N HIS A 162 -6.81 -10.39 -6.15
CA HIS A 162 -7.34 -9.04 -6.30
C HIS A 162 -6.55 -8.16 -7.28
N GLN A 163 -5.68 -8.74 -8.11
CA GLN A 163 -4.70 -7.99 -8.93
C GLN A 163 -5.31 -6.83 -9.71
N GLN A 164 -6.35 -7.08 -10.51
CA GLN A 164 -6.97 -6.05 -11.36
C GLN A 164 -7.61 -4.93 -10.51
N ARG A 165 -8.26 -5.31 -9.41
CA ARG A 165 -8.87 -4.36 -8.47
C ARG A 165 -7.82 -3.48 -7.84
N LEU A 166 -6.71 -4.07 -7.40
CA LEU A 166 -5.58 -3.37 -6.79
C LEU A 166 -4.88 -2.42 -7.77
N ILE A 167 -4.69 -2.80 -9.04
CA ILE A 167 -4.15 -1.90 -10.07
C ILE A 167 -5.08 -0.69 -10.26
N ASN A 168 -6.39 -0.93 -10.38
CA ASN A 168 -7.39 0.13 -10.51
C ASN A 168 -7.43 1.04 -9.27
N LEU A 169 -7.21 0.47 -8.09
CA LEU A 169 -7.15 1.19 -6.83
C LEU A 169 -5.90 2.05 -6.70
N ALA A 170 -4.75 1.49 -7.06
CA ALA A 170 -3.46 2.18 -6.98
C ALA A 170 -3.44 3.46 -7.82
N GLY A 171 -4.12 3.47 -8.98
CA GLY A 171 -4.32 4.68 -9.79
C GLY A 171 -5.19 5.77 -9.12
N LYS A 172 -5.97 5.42 -8.10
CA LYS A 172 -6.81 6.34 -7.32
C LYS A 172 -6.20 6.73 -5.97
N LEU A 173 -5.08 6.10 -5.57
CA LEU A 173 -4.42 6.41 -4.31
C LEU A 173 -3.81 7.83 -4.36
N PRO A 174 -3.95 8.62 -3.29
CA PRO A 174 -3.26 9.89 -3.17
C PRO A 174 -1.74 9.64 -3.07
N GLY A 175 -0.93 10.38 -3.85
CA GLY A 175 0.53 10.15 -3.95
C GLY A 175 0.97 9.04 -4.92
N SER A 176 0.09 8.59 -5.82
CA SER A 176 0.43 7.62 -6.87
C SER A 176 1.70 8.01 -7.63
N ILE A 177 2.69 7.12 -7.66
CA ILE A 177 4.01 7.25 -8.31
C ILE A 177 3.94 7.43 -9.84
N MET A 178 2.75 7.50 -10.43
CA MET A 178 2.68 7.79 -11.86
C MET A 178 3.12 9.24 -12.04
N PRO A 179 4.26 9.49 -12.71
CA PRO A 179 4.70 10.84 -12.97
C PRO A 179 3.59 11.53 -13.76
N ASN A 180 3.26 12.76 -13.38
CA ASN A 180 2.41 13.59 -14.20
C ASN A 180 3.12 13.77 -15.55
N PRO A 181 2.53 13.41 -16.70
CA PRO A 181 3.18 13.58 -18.00
C PRO A 181 3.62 15.03 -18.25
N ALA A 182 2.97 15.99 -17.59
CA ALA A 182 3.34 17.40 -17.60
C ALA A 182 4.71 17.69 -16.96
N GLU A 183 5.18 16.92 -15.98
CA GLU A 183 6.51 17.11 -15.37
C GLU A 183 7.64 16.49 -16.21
N LEU A 184 7.34 15.47 -17.01
CA LEU A 184 8.28 14.88 -17.97
C LEU A 184 8.45 15.72 -19.25
N LEU A 185 7.50 16.62 -19.52
CA LEU A 185 7.45 17.45 -20.73
C LEU A 185 7.55 18.95 -20.45
N ALA A 186 7.71 19.37 -19.19
CA ALA A 186 7.99 20.77 -18.85
C ALA A 186 9.42 21.10 -19.30
N THR A 187 9.55 21.47 -20.58
CA THR A 187 10.68 22.25 -21.07
C THR A 187 10.76 23.52 -20.25
N PRO A 188 11.87 23.80 -19.55
CA PRO A 188 12.11 25.15 -19.08
C PRO A 188 12.35 26.00 -20.34
N GLU A 189 11.45 26.96 -20.59
CA GLU A 189 11.76 28.11 -21.44
C GLU A 189 12.89 28.95 -20.83
#